data_AF-A0A1L5KRP5-F1
#
_entry.id   AF-A0A1L5KRP5-F1
#
_cell.length_a   1.000
_cell.length_b   1.000
_cell.length_c   1.000
_cell.angle_alpha   90.00
_cell.angle_beta   90.00
_cell.angle_gamma   90.00
#
_symmetry.space_group_name_H-M   'P 1'
#
loop_
_entity.id
_entity.type
_entity.pdbx_description
1 polymer ?
#
loop_
_entity_poly.entity_id
_entity_poly.type
_entity_poly.pdbx_seq_one_letter_code
_entity_poly.pdbx_strand_id
1 'polypeptide(L)'
;MNDIEFIETLKQKRNACDYSQSRLAQELQISRQNLNEIENGKTKASKEMKHILLHYLDYCNCTQPFTLTIDYLRVRFPTTDALEIIKNVLAMKSEYFIHEDYGM
;
A
#
# COMPACT_ATOMS: atom_id res chain seq x y z
N MET A 1 -21.81 3.79 -7.58
CA MET A 1 -20.73 4.43 -8.34
C MET A 1 -21.09 4.44 -9.82
N ASN A 2 -21.20 5.62 -10.40
CA ASN A 2 -21.50 5.79 -11.83
C ASN A 2 -20.28 5.46 -12.69
N ASP A 3 -20.48 5.25 -14.00
CA ASP A 3 -19.38 4.88 -14.92
C ASP A 3 -18.27 5.97 -14.96
N ILE A 4 -18.66 7.25 -14.90
CA ILE A 4 -17.73 8.39 -14.90
C ILE A 4 -16.90 8.43 -13.60
N GLU A 5 -17.58 8.36 -12.45
CA GLU A 5 -16.98 8.35 -11.12
C GLU A 5 -16.01 7.18 -10.94
N PHE A 6 -16.35 6.01 -11.50
CA PHE A 6 -15.46 4.85 -11.54
C PHE A 6 -14.17 5.13 -12.31
N ILE A 7 -14.27 5.69 -13.52
CA ILE A 7 -13.12 5.96 -14.38
C ILE A 7 -12.18 6.98 -13.73
N GLU A 8 -12.73 8.03 -13.14
CA GLU A 8 -11.95 9.04 -12.41
C GLU A 8 -11.24 8.42 -11.21
N THR A 9 -11.95 7.66 -10.39
CA THR A 9 -11.39 6.97 -9.21
C THR A 9 -10.29 5.99 -9.62
N LEU A 10 -10.49 5.22 -10.69
CA LEU A 10 -9.53 4.27 -11.21
C LEU A 10 -8.21 4.96 -11.61
N LYS A 11 -8.31 6.05 -12.39
CA LYS A 11 -7.13 6.83 -12.81
C LYS A 11 -6.41 7.45 -11.62
N GLN A 12 -7.15 8.03 -10.69
CA GLN A 12 -6.59 8.65 -9.48
C GLN A 12 -5.82 7.63 -8.64
N LYS A 13 -6.44 6.49 -8.30
CA LYS A 13 -5.78 5.43 -7.51
C LYS A 13 -4.59 4.84 -8.24
N ARG A 14 -4.69 4.57 -9.55
CA ARG A 14 -3.57 4.03 -10.33
C ARG A 14 -2.38 5.00 -10.32
N ASN A 15 -2.62 6.30 -10.48
CA ASN A 15 -1.57 7.31 -10.43
C ASN A 15 -0.99 7.47 -9.01
N ALA A 16 -1.81 7.38 -7.96
CA ALA A 16 -1.33 7.42 -6.57
C ALA A 16 -0.37 6.26 -6.24
N CYS A 17 -0.56 5.10 -6.87
CA CYS A 17 0.34 3.96 -6.74
C CYS A 17 1.59 4.04 -7.65
N ASP A 18 1.75 5.07 -8.47
CA ASP A 18 2.77 5.17 -9.54
C ASP A 18 2.71 4.01 -10.56
N TYR A 19 1.50 3.54 -10.88
CA TYR A 19 1.30 2.46 -11.84
C TYR A 19 1.08 2.99 -13.25
N SER A 20 1.85 2.49 -14.21
CA SER A 20 1.50 2.62 -15.63
C SER A 20 0.30 1.72 -15.96
N GLN A 21 -0.44 2.03 -17.03
CA GLN A 21 -1.48 1.13 -17.54
C GLN A 21 -0.93 -0.27 -17.84
N SER A 22 0.29 -0.35 -18.37
CA SER A 22 0.93 -1.65 -18.67
C SER A 22 1.18 -2.45 -17.40
N ARG A 23 1.66 -1.80 -16.32
CA ARG A 23 1.93 -2.46 -15.04
C ARG A 23 0.64 -3.00 -14.42
N LEU A 24 -0.40 -2.17 -14.28
CA LEU A 24 -1.68 -2.61 -13.71
C LEU A 24 -2.32 -3.73 -14.54
N ALA A 25 -2.25 -3.64 -15.87
CA ALA A 25 -2.78 -4.67 -16.75
C ALA A 25 -2.04 -6.01 -16.60
N GLN A 26 -0.71 -5.98 -16.48
CA GLN A 26 0.11 -7.17 -16.25
C GLN A 26 -0.22 -7.84 -14.91
N GLU A 27 -0.32 -7.07 -13.83
CA GLU A 27 -0.64 -7.55 -12.49
C GLU A 27 -2.01 -8.23 -12.41
N LEU A 28 -2.99 -7.67 -13.13
CA LEU A 28 -4.37 -8.20 -13.17
C LEU A 28 -4.60 -9.22 -14.30
N GLN A 29 -3.55 -9.59 -15.04
CA GLN A 29 -3.62 -10.51 -16.19
C GLN A 29 -4.67 -10.11 -17.25
N ILE A 30 -4.84 -8.80 -17.47
CA ILE A 30 -5.69 -8.25 -18.53
C ILE A 30 -4.83 -7.58 -19.62
N SER A 31 -5.41 -7.33 -20.79
CA SER A 31 -4.67 -6.58 -21.82
C SER A 31 -4.60 -5.10 -21.47
N ARG A 32 -3.43 -4.48 -21.74
CA ARG A 32 -3.28 -3.02 -21.62
C ARG A 32 -4.33 -2.27 -22.45
N GLN A 33 -4.66 -2.79 -23.63
CA GLN A 33 -5.67 -2.19 -24.51
C GLN A 33 -7.04 -2.17 -23.83
N ASN A 34 -7.46 -3.28 -23.20
CA ASN A 34 -8.73 -3.35 -22.48
C ASN A 34 -8.77 -2.31 -21.34
N LEU A 35 -7.71 -2.21 -20.54
CA LEU A 35 -7.60 -1.21 -19.48
C LEU A 35 -7.65 0.23 -20.02
N ASN A 36 -6.98 0.49 -21.15
CA ASN A 36 -7.00 1.80 -21.81
C ASN A 36 -8.40 2.18 -22.30
N GLU A 37 -9.12 1.23 -22.92
CA GLU A 37 -10.49 1.44 -23.37
C GLU A 37 -11.45 1.70 -22.20
N ILE A 38 -11.27 1.00 -21.08
CA ILE A 38 -12.02 1.25 -19.84
C ILE A 38 -11.73 2.65 -19.30
N GLU A 39 -10.45 3.02 -19.14
CA GLU A 39 -10.05 4.33 -18.63
C GLU A 39 -10.48 5.49 -19.54
N ASN A 40 -10.66 5.24 -20.84
CA ASN A 40 -11.16 6.25 -21.78
C ASN A 40 -12.67 6.16 -22.02
N GLY A 41 -13.39 5.29 -21.30
CA GLY A 41 -14.84 5.15 -21.42
C GLY A 41 -15.32 4.55 -22.75
N LYS A 42 -14.42 3.97 -23.54
CA LYS A 42 -14.75 3.27 -24.79
C LYS A 42 -15.41 1.92 -24.55
N THR A 43 -15.04 1.26 -23.46
CA THR A 43 -15.56 -0.06 -23.07
C THR A 43 -16.07 -0.01 -21.63
N LYS A 44 -17.25 -0.59 -21.38
CA LYS A 44 -17.80 -0.69 -20.03
C LYS A 44 -17.25 -1.92 -19.31
N ALA A 45 -16.58 -1.69 -18.18
CA ALA A 45 -16.17 -2.76 -17.29
C ALA A 45 -17.37 -3.40 -16.57
N SER A 46 -17.37 -4.71 -16.40
CA SER A 46 -18.35 -5.42 -15.58
C SER A 46 -18.25 -4.98 -14.12
N LYS A 47 -19.32 -5.16 -13.33
CA LYS A 47 -19.29 -4.83 -11.89
C LYS A 47 -18.14 -5.53 -11.15
N GLU A 48 -17.89 -6.79 -11.50
CA GLU A 48 -16.79 -7.59 -10.95
C GLU A 48 -15.43 -7.03 -11.32
N MET A 49 -15.22 -6.68 -12.61
CA MET A 49 -13.96 -6.07 -13.06
C MET A 49 -13.70 -4.73 -12.36
N LYS A 50 -14.74 -3.90 -12.19
CA LYS A 50 -14.62 -2.64 -11.44
C LYS A 50 -14.17 -2.87 -10.00
N HIS A 51 -14.72 -3.90 -9.35
CA HIS A 51 -14.36 -4.25 -7.99
C HIS A 51 -12.92 -4.72 -7.89
N ILE A 52 -12.49 -5.64 -8.78
CA ILE A 52 -11.12 -6.16 -8.82
C ILE A 52 -10.10 -5.03 -9.03
N LEU A 53 -10.34 -4.16 -10.02
CA LEU A 53 -9.45 -3.04 -10.34
C LEU A 53 -9.23 -2.11 -9.14
N LEU A 54 -10.32 -1.69 -8.49
CA LEU A 54 -10.21 -0.77 -7.34
C LEU A 54 -9.64 -1.45 -6.11
N HIS A 55 -10.07 -2.68 -5.81
CA HIS A 55 -9.60 -3.43 -4.65
C HIS A 55 -8.08 -3.69 -4.72
N TYR A 56 -7.58 -4.05 -5.90
CA TYR A 56 -6.14 -4.25 -6.11
C TYR A 56 -5.35 -2.96 -5.89
N LEU A 57 -5.84 -1.82 -6.40
CA LEU A 57 -5.18 -0.53 -6.21
C LEU A 57 -5.24 -0.04 -4.77
N ASP A 58 -6.32 -0.33 -4.04
CA ASP A 58 -6.41 -0.06 -2.60
C ASP A 58 -5.36 -0.85 -1.81
N TYR A 59 -5.12 -2.11 -2.19
CA TYR A 59 -4.04 -2.91 -1.62
C TYR A 59 -2.66 -2.35 -1.97
N CYS A 60 -2.47 -1.87 -3.19
CA CYS A 60 -1.19 -1.32 -3.63
C CYS A 60 -0.77 -0.09 -2.80
N ASN A 61 -1.70 0.79 -2.43
CA ASN A 61 -1.41 1.91 -1.54
C ASN A 61 -0.86 1.47 -0.17
N CYS A 62 -1.16 0.25 0.29
CA CYS A 62 -0.64 -0.30 1.55
C CYS A 62 0.76 -0.94 1.42
N THR A 63 1.32 -1.04 0.21
CA THR A 63 2.57 -1.80 -0.05
C THR A 63 3.73 -0.96 -0.56
N GLN A 64 3.60 0.36 -0.70
CA GLN A 64 4.78 1.20 -0.92
C GLN A 64 5.73 1.01 0.27
N PRO A 65 6.99 0.58 0.06
CA PRO A 65 7.94 0.39 1.13
C PRO A 65 8.21 1.76 1.77
N PHE A 66 7.57 2.02 2.92
CA PHE A 66 7.91 3.18 3.73
C PHE A 66 9.34 2.98 4.24
N THR A 67 10.26 3.74 3.67
CA THR A 67 11.66 3.74 4.11
C THR A 67 11.90 5.00 4.91
N LEU A 68 12.16 4.84 6.20
CA LEU A 68 12.49 5.93 7.11
C LEU A 68 13.93 5.74 7.58
N THR A 69 14.82 6.64 7.17
CA THR A 69 16.19 6.70 7.70
C THR A 69 16.18 7.53 8.98
N ILE A 70 16.62 6.93 10.08
CA ILE A 70 16.76 7.62 11.37
C ILE A 70 18.24 7.57 11.76
N ASP A 71 18.90 8.73 11.75
CA ASP A 71 20.33 8.81 12.09
C ASP A 71 20.59 8.58 13.58
N TYR A 72 19.68 9.05 14.46
CA TYR A 72 19.74 8.81 15.90
C TYR A 72 18.37 8.98 16.55
N LEU A 73 17.93 7.99 17.33
CA LEU A 73 16.69 8.03 18.12
C LEU A 73 16.98 7.63 19.57
N ARG A 74 16.67 8.53 20.51
CA ARG A 74 16.70 8.23 21.95
C ARG A 74 15.34 8.52 22.55
N VAL A 75 14.65 7.48 23.00
CA VAL A 75 13.35 7.56 23.67
C VAL A 75 13.49 7.02 25.09
N ARG A 76 12.87 7.68 26.07
CA ARG A 76 12.77 7.19 27.45
C ARG A 76 11.34 6.72 27.69
N PHE A 77 11.21 5.50 28.19
CA PHE A 77 9.93 4.94 28.61
C PHE A 77 9.81 5.01 30.15
N PRO A 78 8.59 5.11 30.69
CA PRO A 78 8.36 5.10 32.14
C PRO A 78 8.55 3.70 32.76
N THR A 79 8.70 2.67 31.92
CA THR A 79 8.93 1.27 32.29
C THR A 79 10.29 0.80 31.77
N THR A 80 10.87 -0.18 32.44
CA THR A 80 12.09 -0.89 32.01
C THR A 80 11.77 -2.20 31.28
N ASP A 81 10.50 -2.58 31.13
CA ASP A 81 10.09 -3.79 30.40
C ASP A 81 10.23 -3.59 28.89
N ALA A 82 11.34 -4.09 28.33
CA ALA A 82 11.62 -3.98 26.90
C ALA A 82 10.62 -4.75 26.03
N LEU A 83 10.08 -5.88 26.50
CA LEU A 83 9.14 -6.69 25.74
C LEU A 83 7.78 -6.00 25.62
N GLU A 84 7.33 -5.34 26.69
CA GLU A 84 6.12 -4.52 26.67
C GLU A 84 6.23 -3.42 25.61
N ILE A 85 7.36 -2.71 25.57
CA ILE A 85 7.61 -1.64 24.59
C ILE A 85 7.64 -2.18 23.16
N ILE A 86 8.41 -3.24 22.89
CA ILE A 86 8.55 -3.78 21.53
C ILE A 86 7.20 -4.26 20.99
N LYS A 87 6.39 -4.93 21.82
CA LYS A 87 5.10 -5.50 21.39
C LYS A 87 4.00 -4.45 21.32
N ASN A 88 3.85 -3.63 22.35
CA ASN A 88 2.66 -2.79 22.51
C ASN A 88 2.86 -1.38 21.97
N VAL A 89 4.08 -0.85 21.96
CA VAL A 89 4.38 0.51 21.45
C VAL A 89 4.88 0.44 20.02
N LEU A 90 5.89 -0.39 19.76
CA LEU A 90 6.50 -0.49 18.45
C LEU A 90 5.73 -1.41 17.50
N ALA A 91 4.91 -2.31 18.02
CA ALA A 91 4.18 -3.32 17.25
C ALA A 91 5.09 -4.16 16.33
N MET A 92 6.30 -4.45 16.80
CA MET A 92 7.32 -5.19 16.05
C MET A 92 7.64 -6.52 16.76
N LYS A 93 8.26 -7.44 16.03
CA LYS A 93 8.76 -8.69 16.62
C LYS A 93 10.05 -8.42 17.39
N SER A 94 10.18 -9.01 18.58
CA SER A 94 11.40 -8.92 19.40
C SER A 94 12.64 -9.49 18.72
N GLU A 95 12.48 -10.42 17.78
CA GLU A 95 13.59 -10.99 16.99
C GLU A 95 14.32 -9.95 16.13
N TYR A 96 13.72 -8.78 15.89
CA TYR A 96 14.33 -7.69 15.13
C TYR A 96 15.15 -6.73 16.00
N PHE A 97 15.20 -6.93 17.32
CA PHE A 97 15.89 -6.05 18.25
C PHE A 97 17.05 -6.76 18.94
N ILE A 98 18.16 -6.04 19.08
CA ILE A 98 19.23 -6.40 20.00
C ILE A 98 18.89 -5.72 21.34
N HIS A 99 18.80 -6.52 22.41
CA HIS A 99 18.54 -6.03 23.75
C HIS A 99 19.82 -6.11 24.58
N GLU A 100 20.19 -4.98 25.19
CA GLU A 100 21.23 -4.91 26.22
C GLU A 100 20.58 -4.43 27.52
N ASP A 101 20.88 -5.12 28.63
CA ASP A 101 20.30 -4.81 29.95
C ASP A 101 20.69 -3.40 30.46
N TYR A 102 21.73 -2.80 29.87
CA TYR A 102 22.23 -1.47 30.17
C TYR A 102 22.79 -0.83 28.89
N GLY A 103 22.48 0.44 28.64
CA GLY A 103 23.15 1.24 27.62
C GLY A 103 24.39 1.94 28.21
N MET A 104 25.45 2.12 27.41
CA MET A 104 26.56 3.02 27.76
C MET A 104 26.09 4.47 27.93
#